data_AF-A0A0C2MB73-F1
#
_entry.id   AF-A0A0C2MB73-F1
#
_cell.length_a   1.000
_cell.length_b   1.000
_cell.length_c   1.000
_cell.angle_alpha   90.00
_cell.angle_beta   90.00
_cell.angle_gamma   90.00
#
_symmetry.space_group_name_H-M   'P 1'
#
loop_
_entity.id
_entity.type
_entity.pdbx_description
1 polymer ?
#
loop_
_entity_poly.entity_id
_entity_poly.type
_entity_poly.pdbx_seq_one_letter_code
_entity_poly.pdbx_strand_id
1 'polypeptide(L)'
;MRVIGIGFLRNAPILEKQYDTILEDIDIGRLVAVASHGLQSQNEKTFNECHKVLTELFLHPSTSICKKRFETTLIVDRLYNSHVHRIVKDCIEVILISRNTSNIKGCGDMLRIMKCPERHSIQSGFKIETWVLKEMLENYPEEISSDRSILENLTKIFSASSKNEAQDLAVLINTSINNA
;
A
#
# COMPACT_ATOMS: atom_id res chain seq x y z
N MET A 1 28.43 29.13 13.52
CA MET A 1 29.29 28.32 12.64
C MET A 1 28.45 27.15 12.14
N ARG A 2 27.95 27.20 10.91
CA ARG A 2 27.12 26.14 10.31
C ARG A 2 28.06 25.17 9.60
N VAL A 3 28.14 23.93 10.08
CA VAL A 3 28.76 22.84 9.33
C VAL A 3 27.65 22.19 8.50
N ILE A 4 27.70 22.41 7.19
CA ILE A 4 26.83 21.78 6.21
C ILE A 4 27.36 20.35 6.01
N GLY A 5 26.56 19.35 6.37
CA GLY A 5 26.83 17.94 6.08
C GLY A 5 26.71 17.66 4.58
N ILE A 6 27.81 17.83 3.86
CA ILE A 6 27.94 17.45 2.45
C ILE A 6 28.23 15.94 2.43
N GLY A 7 27.18 15.11 2.36
CA GLY A 7 27.35 13.66 2.26
C GLY A 7 26.16 12.89 1.68
N PHE A 8 24.93 13.42 1.76
CA PHE A 8 23.73 12.63 1.49
C PHE A 8 23.08 12.83 0.10
N LEU A 9 23.64 13.69 -0.77
CA LEU A 9 22.95 14.13 -2.00
C LEU A 9 23.53 13.60 -3.33
N ARG A 10 24.52 12.70 -3.33
CA ARG A 10 25.18 12.28 -4.59
C ARG A 10 24.49 11.16 -5.38
N ASN A 11 23.55 10.43 -4.79
CA ASN A 11 22.93 9.27 -5.44
C ASN A 11 21.50 9.50 -5.97
N ALA A 12 20.85 10.58 -5.54
CA ALA A 12 19.49 10.95 -5.94
C ALA A 12 19.22 10.90 -7.47
N PRO A 13 20.04 11.53 -8.33
CA PRO A 13 19.77 11.56 -9.77
C PRO A 13 20.04 10.22 -10.48
N ILE A 14 20.80 9.31 -9.87
CA ILE A 14 21.06 7.97 -10.43
C ILE A 14 19.88 7.05 -10.13
N LEU A 15 19.39 7.07 -8.88
CA LEU A 15 18.20 6.30 -8.50
C LEU A 15 16.94 6.77 -9.25
N GLU A 16 16.77 8.08 -9.43
CA GLU A 16 15.65 8.63 -10.22
C GLU A 16 15.67 8.15 -11.67
N LYS A 17 16.82 8.22 -12.35
CA LYS A 17 16.95 7.73 -13.72
C LYS A 17 16.71 6.23 -13.83
N GLN A 18 17.15 5.45 -12.84
CA GLN A 18 16.90 4.01 -12.80
C GLN A 18 15.41 3.70 -12.63
N TYR A 19 14.70 4.48 -11.82
CA TYR A 19 13.25 4.34 -11.65
C TYR A 19 12.49 4.63 -12.95
N ASP A 20 12.77 5.74 -13.62
CA ASP A 20 12.13 6.09 -14.90
C ASP A 20 12.42 5.04 -15.99
N THR A 21 13.68 4.60 -16.11
CA THR A 21 14.08 3.56 -17.08
C THR A 21 13.32 2.25 -16.84
N ILE A 22 13.16 1.83 -15.57
CA ILE A 22 12.41 0.62 -15.22
C ILE A 22 10.93 0.74 -15.58
N LEU A 23 10.33 1.91 -15.39
CA LEU A 23 8.93 2.15 -15.74
C LEU A 23 8.68 2.08 -17.26
N GLU A 24 9.68 2.43 -18.06
CA GLU A 24 9.60 2.43 -19.53
C GLU A 24 9.96 1.06 -20.14
N ASP A 25 10.93 0.34 -19.56
CA ASP A 25 11.50 -0.87 -20.17
C ASP A 25 10.88 -2.20 -19.69
N ILE A 26 10.26 -2.21 -18.51
CA ILE A 26 9.65 -3.42 -17.93
C ILE A 26 8.13 -3.33 -18.09
N ASP A 27 7.47 -4.47 -18.35
CA ASP A 27 6.03 -4.59 -18.20
C ASP A 27 5.66 -4.50 -16.70
N ILE A 28 5.67 -3.25 -16.22
CA ILE A 28 5.48 -2.89 -14.83
C ILE A 28 4.05 -3.23 -14.38
N GLY A 29 3.08 -3.21 -15.29
CA GLY A 29 1.72 -3.68 -15.03
C GLY A 29 1.68 -5.16 -14.63
N ARG A 30 2.40 -6.01 -15.38
CA ARG A 30 2.54 -7.42 -15.02
C ARG A 30 3.31 -7.62 -13.73
N LEU A 31 4.35 -6.82 -13.46
CA LEU A 31 5.07 -6.86 -12.19
C LEU A 31 4.16 -6.52 -11.01
N VAL A 32 3.33 -5.48 -11.11
CA VAL A 32 2.34 -5.12 -10.08
C VAL A 32 1.33 -6.23 -9.88
N ALA A 33 0.84 -6.85 -10.95
CA ALA A 33 -0.11 -7.96 -10.84
C ALA A 33 0.49 -9.17 -10.09
N VAL A 34 1.74 -9.53 -10.38
CA VAL A 34 2.46 -10.61 -9.68
C VAL A 34 2.74 -10.23 -8.23
N ALA A 35 3.19 -8.99 -7.98
CA ALA A 35 3.50 -8.51 -6.65
C ALA A 35 2.25 -8.44 -5.77
N SER A 36 1.10 -7.98 -6.29
CA SER A 36 -0.19 -7.98 -5.58
C SER A 36 -0.54 -9.39 -5.11
N HIS A 37 -0.48 -10.37 -6.02
CA HIS A 37 -0.78 -11.76 -5.66
C HIS A 37 0.22 -12.33 -4.64
N GLY A 38 1.49 -11.94 -4.73
CA GLY A 38 2.51 -12.35 -3.78
C GLY A 38 2.29 -11.84 -2.35
N LEU A 39 1.44 -10.82 -2.14
CA LEU A 39 1.01 -10.40 -0.80
C LEU A 39 0.17 -11.47 -0.08
N GLN A 40 -0.48 -12.38 -0.82
CA GLN A 40 -1.21 -13.51 -0.23
C GLN A 40 -0.30 -14.71 0.08
N SER A 41 0.99 -14.63 -0.23
CA SER A 41 1.92 -15.75 -0.04
C SER A 41 2.14 -16.05 1.44
N GLN A 42 2.03 -17.33 1.78
CA GLN A 42 2.42 -17.85 3.10
C GLN A 42 3.95 -17.91 3.27
N ASN A 43 4.70 -17.82 2.17
CA ASN A 43 6.15 -17.74 2.21
C ASN A 43 6.58 -16.29 2.50
N GLU A 44 7.08 -16.05 3.71
CA GLU A 44 7.47 -14.72 4.19
C GLU A 44 8.48 -14.01 3.27
N LYS A 45 9.43 -14.75 2.68
CA LYS A 45 10.39 -14.17 1.74
C LYS A 45 9.70 -13.63 0.49
N THR A 46 8.75 -14.39 -0.06
CA THR A 46 7.97 -13.97 -1.22
C THR A 46 7.11 -12.75 -0.89
N PHE A 47 6.42 -12.79 0.26
CA PHE A 47 5.65 -11.66 0.76
C PHE A 47 6.50 -10.39 0.85
N ASN A 48 7.68 -10.49 1.49
CA ASN A 48 8.56 -9.34 1.74
C ASN A 48 9.08 -8.71 0.44
N GLU A 49 9.49 -9.52 -0.55
CA GLU A 49 9.93 -8.99 -1.85
C GLU A 49 8.79 -8.31 -2.59
N CYS A 50 7.60 -8.92 -2.63
CA CYS A 50 6.43 -8.34 -3.27
C CYS A 50 5.97 -7.04 -2.59
N HIS A 51 5.93 -7.02 -1.26
CA HIS A 51 5.62 -5.84 -0.47
C HIS A 51 6.62 -4.70 -0.73
N LYS A 52 7.91 -5.03 -0.80
CA LYS A 52 8.97 -4.06 -1.08
C LYS A 52 8.82 -3.45 -2.48
N VAL A 53 8.57 -4.26 -3.51
CA VAL A 53 8.34 -3.78 -4.88
C VAL A 53 7.17 -2.79 -4.94
N LEU A 54 6.04 -3.14 -4.33
CA LEU A 54 4.86 -2.27 -4.32
C LEU A 54 5.10 -0.99 -3.51
N THR A 55 5.79 -1.09 -2.38
CA THR A 55 6.15 0.06 -1.55
C THR A 55 7.01 1.03 -2.34
N GLU A 56 8.10 0.57 -2.96
CA GLU A 56 8.96 1.42 -3.78
C GLU A 56 8.17 2.02 -4.95
N LEU A 57 7.37 1.23 -5.66
CA LEU A 57 6.62 1.73 -6.82
C LEU A 57 5.64 2.85 -6.45
N PHE A 58 4.88 2.70 -5.36
CA PHE A 58 3.79 3.62 -5.03
C PHE A 58 4.18 4.72 -4.04
N LEU A 59 5.24 4.53 -3.24
CA LEU A 59 5.75 5.52 -2.30
C LEU A 59 6.83 6.41 -2.95
N HIS A 60 7.73 5.87 -3.78
CA HIS A 60 8.89 6.60 -4.30
C HIS A 60 8.55 7.89 -5.08
N PRO A 61 7.48 7.95 -5.92
CA PRO A 61 7.06 9.18 -6.60
C PRO A 61 6.63 10.32 -5.66
N SER A 62 6.35 10.02 -4.39
CA SER A 62 5.98 11.01 -3.37
C SER A 62 7.17 11.57 -2.60
N THR A 63 8.38 11.02 -2.82
CA THR A 63 9.59 11.47 -2.14
C THR A 63 10.19 12.71 -2.83
N SER A 64 10.70 13.66 -2.04
CA SER A 64 11.30 14.91 -2.52
C SER A 64 12.57 14.74 -3.37
N ILE A 65 13.06 13.50 -3.47
CA ILE A 65 14.29 13.11 -4.18
C ILE A 65 14.03 12.96 -5.68
N CYS A 66 12.81 12.57 -6.07
CA CYS A 66 12.41 12.48 -7.47
C CYS A 66 11.88 13.86 -7.90
N LYS A 67 12.55 14.52 -8.86
CA LYS A 67 11.97 15.71 -9.50
C LYS A 67 10.78 15.24 -10.31
N LYS A 68 9.58 15.37 -9.74
CA LYS A 68 8.28 14.95 -10.27
C LYS A 68 8.17 15.23 -11.78
N ARG A 69 8.53 14.25 -12.61
CA ARG A 69 8.26 14.29 -14.04
C ARG A 69 6.78 13.98 -14.24
N PHE A 70 6.15 14.75 -15.12
CA PHE A 70 4.73 14.61 -15.40
C PHE A 70 4.42 13.22 -15.97
N GLU A 71 5.29 12.70 -16.84
CA GLU A 71 5.18 11.37 -17.47
C GLU A 71 5.23 10.23 -16.44
N THR A 72 6.23 10.23 -15.56
CA THR A 72 6.35 9.28 -14.44
C THR A 72 5.11 9.29 -13.55
N THR A 73 4.57 10.47 -13.25
CA THR A 73 3.34 10.60 -12.45
C THR A 73 2.15 9.97 -13.16
N LEU A 74 1.99 10.20 -14.48
CA LEU A 74 0.90 9.61 -15.26
C LEU A 74 0.98 8.08 -15.33
N ILE A 75 2.17 7.51 -15.50
CA ILE A 75 2.36 6.05 -15.53
C ILE A 75 1.95 5.45 -14.17
N VAL A 76 2.47 6.02 -13.08
CA VAL A 76 2.19 5.52 -11.73
C VAL A 76 0.72 5.71 -11.35
N ASP A 77 0.06 6.77 -11.81
CA ASP A 77 -1.39 6.98 -11.63
C ASP A 77 -2.22 5.96 -12.42
N ARG A 78 -1.82 5.63 -13.65
CA ARG A 78 -2.48 4.57 -14.43
C ARG A 78 -2.33 3.21 -13.76
N LEU A 79 -1.13 2.89 -13.28
CA LEU A 79 -0.87 1.65 -12.54
C LEU A 79 -1.69 1.59 -11.26
N TYR A 80 -1.72 2.70 -10.50
CA TYR A 80 -2.52 2.81 -9.29
C TYR A 80 -4.00 2.54 -9.58
N ASN A 81 -4.60 3.27 -10.52
CA ASN A 81 -6.02 3.12 -10.85
C ASN A 81 -6.37 1.71 -11.36
N SER A 82 -5.43 1.03 -12.02
CA SER A 82 -5.64 -0.33 -12.56
C SER A 82 -5.52 -1.42 -11.50
N HIS A 83 -4.77 -1.18 -10.42
CA HIS A 83 -4.38 -2.24 -9.47
C HIS A 83 -4.78 -1.99 -8.02
N VAL A 84 -5.11 -0.76 -7.63
CA VAL A 84 -5.35 -0.40 -6.22
C VAL A 84 -6.44 -1.25 -5.57
N HIS A 85 -7.56 -1.49 -6.26
CA HIS A 85 -8.64 -2.31 -5.69
C HIS A 85 -8.17 -3.73 -5.38
N ARG A 86 -7.41 -4.34 -6.29
CA ARG A 86 -6.86 -5.69 -6.07
C ARG A 86 -5.86 -5.70 -4.92
N ILE A 87 -4.94 -4.75 -4.87
CA ILE A 87 -3.94 -4.66 -3.79
C ILE A 87 -4.62 -4.48 -2.44
N VAL A 88 -5.61 -3.59 -2.36
CA VAL A 88 -6.38 -3.34 -1.14
C VAL A 88 -7.15 -4.60 -0.73
N LYS A 89 -7.81 -5.28 -1.68
CA LYS A 89 -8.46 -6.57 -1.43
C LYS A 89 -7.48 -7.56 -0.82
N ASP A 90 -6.40 -7.87 -1.56
CA ASP A 90 -5.41 -8.86 -1.15
C ASP A 90 -4.83 -8.55 0.25
N CYS A 91 -4.59 -7.27 0.56
CA CYS A 91 -4.15 -6.85 1.89
C CYS A 91 -5.19 -7.08 2.98
N ILE A 92 -6.45 -6.76 2.70
CA ILE A 92 -7.56 -6.97 3.64
C ILE A 92 -7.70 -8.46 3.94
N GLU A 93 -7.72 -9.32 2.91
CA GLU A 93 -7.84 -10.77 3.10
C GLU A 93 -6.72 -11.32 4.00
N VAL A 94 -5.50 -10.85 3.80
CA VAL A 94 -4.35 -11.21 4.65
C VAL A 94 -4.54 -10.73 6.09
N ILE A 95 -5.02 -9.51 6.30
CA ILE A 95 -5.30 -9.00 7.66
C ILE A 95 -6.37 -9.83 8.36
N LEU A 96 -7.41 -10.26 7.66
CA LEU A 96 -8.49 -11.03 8.27
C LEU A 96 -8.07 -12.48 8.59
N ILE A 97 -7.37 -13.15 7.67
CA ILE A 97 -7.19 -14.61 7.69
C ILE A 97 -5.79 -15.05 8.16
N SER A 98 -4.77 -14.23 7.93
CA SER A 98 -3.40 -14.64 8.24
C SER A 98 -3.18 -14.80 9.75
N ARG A 99 -2.31 -15.74 10.13
CA ARG A 99 -1.77 -15.87 11.49
C ARG A 99 -0.37 -15.29 11.62
N ASN A 100 0.24 -14.87 10.51
CA ASN A 100 1.58 -14.30 10.51
C ASN A 100 1.49 -12.78 10.74
N THR A 101 1.86 -12.36 11.96
CA THR A 101 1.87 -10.95 12.36
C THR A 101 2.75 -10.07 11.47
N SER A 102 3.85 -10.60 10.91
CA SER A 102 4.72 -9.87 9.97
C SER A 102 3.95 -9.47 8.71
N ASN A 103 3.23 -10.44 8.13
CA ASN A 103 2.40 -10.21 6.93
C ASN A 103 1.25 -9.24 7.23
N ILE A 104 0.56 -9.41 8.36
CA ILE A 104 -0.52 -8.51 8.80
C ILE A 104 -0.01 -7.07 8.89
N LYS A 105 1.15 -6.87 9.53
CA LYS A 105 1.80 -5.55 9.62
C LYS A 105 2.19 -5.01 8.25
N GLY A 106 2.74 -5.85 7.37
CA GLY A 106 3.03 -5.46 5.99
C GLY A 106 1.79 -4.95 5.26
N CYS A 107 0.68 -5.69 5.33
CA CYS A 107 -0.58 -5.28 4.73
C CYS A 107 -1.16 -4.00 5.34
N GLY A 108 -1.03 -3.78 6.65
CA GLY A 108 -1.40 -2.51 7.28
C GLY A 108 -0.64 -1.31 6.70
N ASP A 109 0.68 -1.41 6.57
CA ASP A 109 1.50 -0.35 5.94
C ASP A 109 1.15 -0.17 4.46
N MET A 110 0.90 -1.26 3.73
CA MET A 110 0.50 -1.19 2.32
C MET A 110 -0.84 -0.48 2.15
N LEU A 111 -1.85 -0.76 2.98
CA LEU A 111 -3.13 -0.04 2.94
C LEU A 111 -2.95 1.46 3.20
N ARG A 112 -2.07 1.84 4.13
CA ARG A 112 -1.69 3.24 4.36
C ARG A 112 -1.03 3.87 3.12
N ILE A 113 -0.15 3.14 2.43
CA ILE A 113 0.48 3.61 1.18
C ILE A 113 -0.55 3.74 0.05
N MET A 114 -1.53 2.84 0.01
CA MET A 114 -2.65 2.90 -0.93
C MET A 114 -3.68 3.98 -0.56
N LYS A 115 -3.49 4.72 0.55
CA LYS A 115 -4.26 5.95 0.75
C LYS A 115 -3.88 6.92 -0.36
N CYS A 116 -4.89 7.42 -1.06
CA CYS A 116 -4.72 8.51 -2.01
C CYS A 116 -5.11 9.83 -1.35
N PRO A 117 -4.17 10.57 -0.73
CA PRO A 117 -4.49 11.93 -0.32
C PRO A 117 -4.53 12.89 -1.53
N GLU A 118 -3.63 12.79 -2.53
CA GLU A 118 -3.43 13.91 -3.48
C GLU A 118 -2.90 13.55 -4.89
N ARG A 119 -3.23 12.37 -5.46
CA ARG A 119 -2.91 12.06 -6.88
C ARG A 119 -3.94 12.68 -7.84
N HIS A 120 -3.88 14.01 -7.93
CA HIS A 120 -4.34 14.97 -8.96
C HIS A 120 -5.63 14.72 -9.78
N SER A 121 -6.52 13.82 -9.38
CA SER A 121 -7.85 13.67 -9.96
C SER A 121 -8.88 13.60 -8.84
N ILE A 122 -9.79 14.57 -8.85
CA ILE A 122 -10.64 15.09 -7.77
C ILE A 122 -11.69 14.08 -7.22
N GLN A 123 -11.57 12.77 -7.47
CA GLN A 123 -12.66 11.82 -7.19
C GLN A 123 -12.27 10.44 -6.64
N SER A 124 -10.99 10.11 -6.46
CA SER A 124 -10.58 8.73 -6.15
C SER A 124 -10.55 8.36 -4.65
N GLY A 125 -10.24 9.30 -3.75
CA GLY A 125 -10.14 9.02 -2.31
C GLY A 125 -11.45 8.52 -1.69
N PHE A 126 -12.57 9.17 -2.01
CA PHE A 126 -13.91 8.76 -1.57
C PHE A 126 -14.34 7.39 -2.13
N LYS A 127 -13.75 6.93 -3.24
CA LYS A 127 -14.11 5.65 -3.87
C LYS A 127 -13.48 4.47 -3.17
N ILE A 128 -12.27 4.59 -2.63
CA ILE A 128 -11.59 3.45 -2.00
C ILE A 128 -12.26 3.12 -0.67
N GLU A 129 -12.54 4.10 0.18
CA GLU A 129 -13.24 3.84 1.45
C GLU A 129 -14.64 3.24 1.20
N THR A 130 -15.41 3.82 0.27
CA THR A 130 -16.74 3.31 -0.12
C THR A 130 -16.68 1.92 -0.76
N TRP A 131 -15.64 1.64 -1.56
CA TRP A 131 -15.46 0.34 -2.18
C TRP A 131 -15.01 -0.71 -1.16
N VAL A 132 -14.08 -0.37 -0.26
CA VAL A 132 -13.67 -1.25 0.86
C VAL A 132 -14.89 -1.61 1.69
N LEU A 133 -15.73 -0.64 2.04
CA LEU A 133 -17.00 -0.86 2.73
C LEU A 133 -17.88 -1.88 2.00
N LYS A 134 -18.06 -1.70 0.69
CA LYS A 134 -18.90 -2.58 -0.14
C LYS A 134 -18.30 -3.99 -0.27
N GLU A 135 -17.03 -4.10 -0.64
CA GLU A 135 -16.32 -5.37 -0.83
C GLU A 135 -16.32 -6.20 0.45
N MET A 136 -16.16 -5.52 1.59
CA MET A 136 -16.19 -6.14 2.91
C MET A 136 -17.58 -6.68 3.28
N LEU A 137 -18.62 -5.89 3.07
CA LEU A 137 -20.00 -6.32 3.30
C LEU A 137 -20.42 -7.47 2.38
N GLU A 138 -19.87 -7.55 1.17
CA GLU A 138 -20.18 -8.60 0.19
C GLU A 138 -19.41 -9.91 0.44
N ASN A 139 -18.13 -9.85 0.84
CA ASN A 139 -17.29 -11.05 0.96
C ASN A 139 -17.13 -11.58 2.39
N TYR A 140 -17.34 -10.74 3.40
CA TYR A 140 -17.16 -11.09 4.83
C TYR A 140 -18.35 -10.66 5.69
N PRO A 141 -19.58 -11.05 5.33
CA PRO A 141 -20.78 -10.57 6.03
C PRO A 141 -20.84 -11.06 7.48
N GLU A 142 -20.32 -12.24 7.82
CA GLU A 142 -20.42 -12.80 9.16
C GLU A 142 -19.44 -12.13 10.13
N GLU A 143 -18.20 -11.91 9.70
CA GLU A 143 -17.14 -11.31 10.51
C GLU A 143 -17.36 -9.81 10.75
N ILE A 144 -18.05 -9.13 9.82
CA ILE A 144 -18.21 -7.66 9.84
C ILE A 144 -19.58 -7.25 10.37
N SER A 145 -20.63 -8.06 10.18
CA SER A 145 -21.94 -7.78 10.79
C SER A 145 -21.91 -7.88 12.32
N SER A 146 -20.98 -8.65 12.88
CA SER A 146 -20.80 -8.78 14.33
C SER A 146 -20.07 -7.60 14.96
N ASP A 147 -19.18 -6.90 14.23
CA ASP A 147 -18.35 -5.85 14.83
C ASP A 147 -18.05 -4.67 13.88
N ARG A 148 -18.84 -3.61 14.05
CA ARG A 148 -18.66 -2.31 13.36
C ARG A 148 -17.28 -1.69 13.60
N SER A 149 -16.59 -2.07 14.69
CA SER A 149 -15.26 -1.54 15.02
C SER A 149 -14.19 -2.00 14.02
N ILE A 150 -14.33 -3.17 13.39
CA ILE A 150 -13.40 -3.68 12.36
C ILE A 150 -13.34 -2.70 11.19
N LEU A 151 -14.52 -2.27 10.74
CA LEU A 151 -14.68 -1.36 9.63
C LEU A 151 -14.15 0.04 9.92
N GLU A 152 -14.40 0.54 11.13
CA GLU A 152 -13.83 1.80 11.61
C GLU A 152 -12.31 1.72 11.67
N ASN A 153 -11.75 0.62 12.16
CA ASN A 153 -10.31 0.42 12.26
C ASN A 153 -9.65 0.28 10.88
N LEU A 154 -10.29 -0.36 9.90
CA LEU A 154 -9.82 -0.39 8.51
C LEU A 154 -9.78 1.01 7.89
N THR A 155 -10.83 1.80 8.12
CA THR A 155 -10.87 3.19 7.67
C THR A 155 -9.76 4.02 8.35
N LYS A 156 -9.49 3.76 9.64
CA LYS A 156 -8.36 4.39 10.36
C LYS A 156 -7.00 3.99 9.80
N ILE A 157 -6.81 2.76 9.29
CA ILE A 157 -5.55 2.36 8.65
C ILE A 157 -5.22 3.25 7.45
N PHE A 158 -6.20 3.49 6.58
CA PHE A 158 -6.01 4.42 5.47
C PHE A 158 -5.66 5.81 5.98
N SER A 159 -6.22 6.23 7.11
CA SER A 159 -5.96 7.55 7.70
C SER A 159 -4.80 7.64 8.68
N ALA A 160 -4.05 6.56 8.87
CA ALA A 160 -2.93 6.52 9.80
C ALA A 160 -1.83 7.51 9.42
N SER A 161 -1.36 8.25 10.41
CA SER A 161 -0.31 9.26 10.28
C SER A 161 1.08 8.64 10.12
N SER A 162 1.25 7.38 10.54
CA SER A 162 2.53 6.68 10.54
C SER A 162 2.39 5.21 10.15
N LYS A 163 3.50 4.62 9.73
CA LYS A 163 3.62 3.17 9.46
C LYS A 163 3.24 2.34 10.69
N ASN A 164 3.76 2.68 11.87
CA ASN A 164 3.52 1.92 13.09
C ASN A 164 2.03 1.94 13.49
N GLU A 165 1.39 3.10 13.38
CA GLU A 165 -0.04 3.23 13.66
C GLU A 165 -0.88 2.33 12.73
N ALA A 166 -0.59 2.34 11.42
CA ALA A 166 -1.27 1.47 10.46
C ALA A 166 -1.06 -0.02 10.76
N GLN A 167 0.16 -0.38 11.17
CA GLN A 167 0.52 -1.75 11.55
C GLN A 167 -0.22 -2.22 12.79
N ASP A 168 -0.29 -1.38 13.82
CA ASP A 168 -0.94 -1.71 15.08
C ASP A 168 -2.45 -1.85 14.92
N LEU A 169 -3.07 -1.00 14.09
CA LEU A 169 -4.49 -1.13 13.72
C LEU A 169 -4.78 -2.43 12.94
N ALA A 170 -3.89 -2.83 12.03
CA ALA A 170 -4.03 -4.08 11.28
C ALA A 170 -3.97 -5.31 12.21
N VAL A 171 -3.03 -5.30 13.17
CA VAL A 171 -2.96 -6.34 14.20
C VAL A 171 -4.21 -6.32 15.07
N LEU A 172 -4.70 -5.14 15.48
CA LEU A 172 -5.91 -5.01 16.29
C LEU A 172 -7.13 -5.66 15.62
N ILE A 173 -7.34 -5.40 14.34
CA ILE A 173 -8.42 -6.03 13.56
C ILE A 173 -8.28 -7.55 13.58
N ASN A 174 -7.11 -8.07 13.22
CA ASN A 174 -6.86 -9.50 13.19
C ASN A 174 -7.10 -10.17 14.55
N THR A 175 -6.65 -9.53 15.64
CA THR A 175 -6.84 -10.06 17.00
C THR A 175 -8.30 -10.01 17.46
N SER A 176 -9.09 -9.05 16.97
CA SER A 176 -10.51 -8.94 17.32
C SER A 176 -11.34 -10.06 16.68
N ILE A 177 -10.91 -10.55 15.51
CA ILE A 177 -11.56 -11.64 14.78
C ILE A 177 -11.11 -13.01 15.30
N ASN A 178 -9.81 -13.21 15.49
CA ASN A 178 -9.25 -14.53 15.80
C ASN A 178 -9.20 -14.89 17.30
N ASN A 179 -9.52 -13.95 18.19
CA ASN A 179 -9.64 -14.20 19.63
C ASN A 179 -11.09 -14.03 20.16
N ALA A 180 -12.06 -13.85 19.27
CA ALA A 180 -13.49 -13.94 19.59
C ALA A 180 -13.95 -15.41 19.57
#